data_AF-A0A951NIU1-F1
#
_entry.id   AF-A0A951NIU1-F1
#
_cell.length_a   1.000
_cell.length_b   1.000
_cell.length_c   1.000
_cell.angle_alpha   90.00
_cell.angle_beta   90.00
_cell.angle_gamma   90.00
#
_symmetry.space_group_name_H-M   'P 1'
#
loop_
_entity.id
_entity.type
_entity.pdbx_description
1 polymer ?
#
loop_
_entity_poly.entity_id
_entity_poly.type
_entity_poly.pdbx_seq_one_letter_code
_entity_poly.pdbx_strand_id
1 'polypeptide(L)' 'MTPALLVLEDGRTFRGAAYGAVGETYGEAVFNTGMTGYQETLTD' A
#
# COMPACT_ATOMS: atom_id res chain seq x y z
N MET A 1 -16.20 3.44 6.63
CA MET A 1 -14.88 3.02 6.13
C MET A 1 -15.09 2.23 4.85
N THR A 2 -14.37 2.56 3.78
CA THR A 2 -14.43 1.84 2.51
C THR A 2 -13.47 0.66 2.55
N PRO A 3 -13.91 -0.59 2.32
CA PRO A 3 -13.03 -1.75 2.31
C PRO A 3 -11.96 -1.67 1.20
N ALA A 4 -10.76 -2.21 1.47
CA ALA A 4 -9.67 -2.32 0.51
C ALA A 4 -8.92 -3.66 0.64
N LEU A 5 -8.21 -4.06 -0.41
CA LEU A 5 -7.45 -5.31 -0.50
C LEU A 5 -6.06 -5.07 -1.10
N LEU A 6 -5.03 -5.66 -0.50
CA LEU A 6 -3.70 -5.85 -1.10
C LEU A 6 -3.51 -7.33 -1.40
N VAL A 7 -3.26 -7.68 -2.66
CA VAL A 7 -3.05 -9.05 -3.13
C VAL A 7 -1.62 -9.17 -3.67
N LEU A 8 -0.88 -10.18 -3.21
CA LEU A 8 0.47 -10.48 -3.68
C LEU A 8 0.43 -11.59 -4.75
N GLU A 9 1.48 -11.69 -5.55
CA GLU A 9 1.55 -12.67 -6.66
C GLU A 9 1.40 -14.13 -6.18
N ASP A 10 1.85 -14.43 -4.95
CA ASP A 10 1.76 -15.75 -4.34
C ASP A 10 0.37 -16.08 -3.77
N GLY A 11 -0.61 -15.20 -4.01
CA GLY A 11 -2.00 -15.36 -3.57
C GLY A 11 -2.27 -14.88 -2.14
N ARG A 12 -1.26 -14.42 -1.38
CA ARG A 12 -1.50 -13.82 -0.06
C ARG A 12 -2.33 -12.54 -0.22
N THR A 13 -3.31 -12.40 0.67
CA THR A 13 -4.27 -11.30 0.62
C THR A 13 -4.39 -10.62 1.98
N PHE A 14 -4.29 -9.30 2.01
CA PHE A 14 -4.41 -8.46 3.20
C PHE A 14 -5.64 -7.55 3.08
N ARG A 15 -6.55 -7.64 4.04
CA ARG A 15 -7.76 -6.81 4.10
C ARG A 15 -7.50 -5.54 4.91
N GLY A 16 -7.96 -4.40 4.40
CA GLY A 16 -7.82 -3.11 5.06
C GLY A 16 -8.97 -2.15 4.74
N ALA A 17 -8.73 -0.87 5.02
CA ALA A 17 -9.64 0.23 4.67
C ALA A 17 -8.92 1.24 3.77
N ALA A 18 -9.61 1.77 2.76
CA ALA A 18 -9.07 2.80 1.90
C ALA A 18 -8.89 4.11 2.67
N TYR A 19 -7.72 4.75 2.48
CA TYR A 19 -7.39 6.08 3.02
C TYR A 19 -7.05 7.10 1.93
N GLY A 20 -6.58 6.65 0.76
CA GLY A 20 -6.24 7.48 -0.39
C GLY A 20 -7.29 7.47 -1.50
N ALA A 21 -6.84 7.68 -2.74
CA ALA A 21 -7.69 7.60 -3.92
C ALA A 21 -8.29 6.19 -4.09
N VAL A 22 -9.55 6.12 -4.52
CA VAL A 22 -10.25 4.85 -4.79
C VAL A 22 -9.96 4.41 -6.21
N GLY A 23 -9.53 3.16 -6.37
CA GLY A 23 -9.20 2.55 -7.65
C GLY A 23 -8.39 1.28 -7.45
N GLU A 24 -7.82 0.77 -8.54
CA GLU A 24 -6.90 -0.36 -8.55
C GLU A 24 -5.56 0.09 -9.12
N THR A 25 -4.46 -0.42 -8.56
CA THR A 25 -3.10 -0.16 -9.03
C THR A 25 -2.25 -1.42 -8.86
N TYR A 26 -1.20 -1.52 -9.66
CA TYR A 26 -0.26 -2.63 -9.67
C TYR A 26 1.17 -2.11 -9.54
N GLY A 27 2.03 -2.87 -8.86
CA GLY A 27 3.43 -2.50 -8.65
C GLY A 27 4.17 -3.54 -7.82
N GLU A 28 5.46 -3.28 -7.60
CA GLU A 28 6.29 -4.10 -6.72
C GLU A 28 6.03 -3.73 -5.25
N ALA A 29 5.78 -4.75 -4.42
CA ALA A 29 5.63 -4.55 -2.99
C ALA A 29 7.02 -4.52 -2.31
N VAL A 30 7.41 -3.35 -1.80
CA VAL A 30 8.65 -3.13 -1.04
C VAL A 30 8.34 -2.71 0.41
N PHE A 31 9.32 -2.79 1.30
CA PHE A 31 9.22 -2.28 2.68
C PHE A 31 10.41 -1.40 3.06
N ASN A 32 10.19 -0.44 3.95
CA ASN A 32 11.22 0.46 4.47
C ASN A 32 11.16 0.50 6.01
N THR A 33 12.32 0.44 6.68
CA THR A 33 12.44 0.45 8.15
C THR A 33 12.56 1.86 8.74
N GLY A 34 12.55 2.90 7.91
CA GLY A 34 12.49 4.30 8.32
C GLY A 34 11.24 4.56 9.16
N MET A 35 11.42 5.18 10.32
CA MET A 35 10.33 5.48 11.25
C MET A 35 9.78 6.91 11.06
N THR A 36 10.44 7.76 10.26
CA THR A 36 10.09 9.15 9.96
C THR A 36 10.41 9.49 8.49
N GLY A 37 9.97 10.65 8.00
CA GLY A 37 10.27 11.09 6.61
C GLY A 37 9.38 10.44 5.55
N TYR A 38 8.12 10.16 5.88
CA TYR A 38 7.18 9.47 4.99
C TYR A 38 6.82 10.30 3.75
N GLN A 39 6.77 11.63 3.87
CA GLN A 39 6.41 12.47 2.73
C GLN A 39 7.52 12.47 1.69
N GLU A 40 8.76 12.67 2.13
CA GLU A 40 9.94 12.69 1.30
C GLU A 40 10.13 11.34 0.60
N THR A 41 9.93 10.24 1.33
CA THR A 41 10.03 8.87 0.78
C THR A 41 8.96 8.58 -0.28
N LEU A 42 7.76 9.15 -0.15
CA LEU A 42 6.68 8.98 -1.13
C LEU A 42 6.89 9.81 -2.41
N THR A 43 7.82 10.77 -2.39
CA THR A 43 8.09 11.71 -3.49
C THR A 43 9.45 11.54 -4.13
N ASP A 44 10.28 10.65 -3.59
CA ASP A 44 11.53 10.20 -4.23
C ASP A 44 11.19 9.41 -5.50
#